data_AF-A0A9Q4AED0-F1
#
_entry.id   AF-A0A9Q4AED0-F1
#
_cell.length_a   1.000
_cell.length_b   1.000
_cell.length_c   1.000
_cell.angle_alpha   90.00
_cell.angle_beta   90.00
_cell.angle_gamma   90.00
#
_symmetry.space_group_name_H-M   'P 1'
#
loop_
_entity.id
_entity.type
_entity.pdbx_description
1 polymer ?
#
loop_
_entity_poly.entity_id
_entity_poly.type
_entity_poly.pdbx_seq_one_letter_code
_entity_poly.pdbx_strand_id
1 'polypeptide(L)'
;MKKRRLYYKLFFIFLISTFVMSTIYRSYIYGNNINDYGLADIFPNIGAVITASFLFMAKAQYEEYKDELIVILGSVLGFIAYEFIQIKLPIGTFDWKDIIGTIIGGIITFLIHKFLMIKFDLKDKISKTNHDT
;
A
#
# COMPACT_ATOMS: atom_id res chain seq x y z
N MET A 1 -12.03 16.28 4.44
CA MET A 1 -12.74 15.71 3.26
C MET A 1 -11.88 15.47 2.00
N LYS A 2 -11.02 16.41 1.57
CA LYS A 2 -10.21 16.27 0.34
C LYS A 2 -9.20 15.10 0.41
N LYS A 3 -8.48 14.95 1.52
CA LYS A 3 -7.54 13.82 1.78
C LYS A 3 -8.23 12.45 1.65
N ARG A 4 -9.39 12.27 2.30
CA ARG A 4 -10.18 11.03 2.24
C ARG A 4 -10.54 10.61 0.81
N ARG A 5 -11.04 11.54 -0.01
CA ARG A 5 -11.36 11.25 -1.41
C ARG A 5 -10.11 10.83 -2.19
N LEU A 6 -8.96 11.43 -1.89
CA LEU A 6 -7.69 11.02 -2.49
C LEU A 6 -7.29 9.60 -2.07
N TYR A 7 -7.40 9.24 -0.79
CA TYR A 7 -7.10 7.88 -0.33
C TYR A 7 -7.99 6.83 -0.98
N TYR A 8 -9.28 7.09 -1.15
CA TYR A 8 -10.14 6.19 -1.93
C TYR A 8 -9.69 6.05 -3.39
N LYS A 9 -9.27 7.14 -4.04
CA LYS A 9 -8.74 7.07 -5.40
C LYS A 9 -7.47 6.21 -5.46
N LEU A 10 -6.54 6.41 -4.53
CA LEU A 10 -5.32 5.61 -4.44
C LEU A 10 -5.64 4.15 -4.17
N PHE A 11 -6.57 3.86 -3.24
CA PHE A 11 -7.07 2.51 -3.01
C PHE A 11 -7.55 1.84 -4.29
N PHE A 12 -8.43 2.46 -5.07
CA PHE A 12 -8.93 1.85 -6.31
C PHE A 12 -7.85 1.68 -7.37
N ILE A 13 -6.94 2.66 -7.52
CA ILE A 13 -5.81 2.57 -8.45
C ILE A 13 -4.93 1.37 -8.08
N PHE A 14 -4.51 1.28 -6.82
CA PHE A 14 -3.64 0.19 -6.36
C PHE A 14 -4.37 -1.16 -6.32
N LEU A 15 -5.67 -1.20 -6.04
CA LEU A 15 -6.46 -2.44 -6.11
C LEU A 15 -6.44 -3.02 -7.53
N ILE A 16 -6.73 -2.18 -8.54
CA ILE A 16 -6.74 -2.60 -9.95
C ILE A 16 -5.33 -2.99 -10.38
N SER A 17 -4.32 -2.18 -10.09
CA SER A 17 -2.93 -2.49 -10.42
C SER A 17 -2.47 -3.79 -9.75
N THR A 18 -2.79 -4.01 -8.49
CA THR A 18 -2.46 -5.26 -7.77
C THR A 18 -3.13 -6.44 -8.43
N PHE A 19 -4.41 -6.34 -8.77
CA PHE A 19 -5.11 -7.42 -9.46
C PHE A 19 -4.45 -7.76 -10.80
N VAL A 20 -4.11 -6.76 -11.62
CA VAL A 20 -3.41 -6.96 -12.90
C VAL A 20 -2.04 -7.59 -12.70
N MET A 21 -1.27 -7.14 -11.70
CA MET A 21 0.07 -7.68 -11.44
C MET A 21 0.01 -9.13 -10.92
N SER A 22 -0.93 -9.43 -10.02
CA SER A 22 -1.08 -10.76 -9.42
C SER A 22 -1.66 -11.81 -10.37
N THR A 23 -2.37 -11.38 -11.42
CA THR A 23 -3.02 -12.28 -12.38
C THR A 23 -2.29 -12.25 -13.73
N ILE A 24 -2.49 -11.18 -14.50
CA ILE A 24 -2.02 -11.07 -15.88
C ILE A 24 -0.49 -11.09 -15.95
N TYR A 25 0.19 -10.22 -15.19
CA TYR A 25 1.65 -10.13 -15.24
C TYR A 25 2.30 -11.43 -14.76
N ARG A 26 1.90 -11.93 -13.58
CA ARG A 26 2.43 -13.17 -13.02
C ARG A 26 2.24 -14.36 -13.97
N SER A 27 1.04 -14.55 -14.51
CA SER A 27 0.77 -15.61 -15.50
C SER A 27 1.61 -15.45 -16.77
N TYR A 28 1.84 -14.23 -17.24
CA TYR A 28 2.69 -13.96 -18.39
C TYR A 28 4.16 -14.33 -18.13
N ILE A 29 4.71 -13.96 -16.97
CA ILE A 29 6.09 -14.28 -16.60
C ILE A 29 6.30 -15.79 -16.54
N TYR A 30 5.46 -16.51 -15.79
CA TYR A 30 5.59 -17.97 -15.68
C TYR A 30 5.30 -18.68 -16.99
N GLY A 31 4.26 -18.26 -17.73
CA GLY A 31 3.86 -18.89 -18.99
C GLY A 31 4.89 -18.76 -20.11
N ASN A 32 5.77 -17.74 -20.04
CA ASN A 32 6.84 -17.52 -21.00
C ASN A 32 8.23 -17.90 -20.46
N ASN A 33 8.33 -18.49 -19.26
CA ASN A 33 9.60 -18.82 -18.58
C ASN A 33 10.55 -17.62 -18.49
N ILE A 34 10.01 -16.42 -18.28
CA ILE A 34 10.81 -15.20 -18.13
C ILE A 34 11.38 -15.17 -16.72
N ASN A 35 12.69 -14.99 -16.60
CA ASN A 35 13.32 -14.73 -15.31
C ASN A 35 13.20 -13.24 -14.98
N ASP A 36 12.20 -12.88 -14.18
CA ASP A 36 12.01 -11.52 -13.66
C ASP A 36 12.61 -11.31 -12.27
N TYR A 37 13.54 -12.18 -11.86
CA TYR A 37 14.20 -12.16 -10.56
C TYR A 37 13.23 -12.26 -9.37
N GLY A 38 12.06 -12.87 -9.57
CA GLY A 38 11.07 -13.11 -8.51
C GLY A 38 10.16 -11.91 -8.25
N LEU A 39 10.11 -10.92 -9.15
CA LEU A 39 9.21 -9.78 -9.03
C LEU A 39 7.74 -10.23 -9.05
N ALA A 40 7.39 -11.17 -9.94
CA ALA A 40 6.06 -11.75 -10.03
C ALA A 40 5.59 -12.35 -8.69
N ASP A 41 6.51 -12.88 -7.88
CA ASP A 41 6.20 -13.51 -6.59
C ASP A 41 5.89 -12.46 -5.51
N ILE A 42 6.60 -11.32 -5.48
CA ILE A 42 6.46 -10.33 -4.41
C ILE A 42 5.36 -9.29 -4.64
N PHE A 43 4.94 -9.07 -5.90
CA PHE A 43 3.99 -8.01 -6.26
C PHE A 43 2.63 -8.08 -5.55
N PRO A 44 2.00 -9.26 -5.33
CA PRO A 44 0.73 -9.30 -4.63
C PRO A 44 0.82 -8.75 -3.21
N ASN A 45 1.88 -9.08 -2.46
CA ASN A 45 2.04 -8.61 -1.07
C ASN A 45 2.42 -7.13 -1.01
N ILE A 46 3.23 -6.63 -1.96
CA ILE A 46 3.46 -5.19 -2.12
C ILE A 46 2.12 -4.46 -2.31
N GLY A 47 1.34 -4.94 -3.29
CA GLY A 47 0.06 -4.35 -3.66
C GLY A 47 -0.99 -4.44 -2.55
N ALA A 48 -1.05 -5.56 -1.84
CA ALA A 48 -1.97 -5.80 -0.74
C ALA A 48 -1.76 -4.80 0.41
N VAL A 49 -0.52 -4.58 0.84
CA VAL A 49 -0.21 -3.61 1.90
C VAL A 49 -0.57 -2.19 1.48
N ILE A 50 -0.22 -1.78 0.26
CA ILE A 50 -0.53 -0.43 -0.24
C ILE A 50 -2.05 -0.23 -0.30
N THR A 51 -2.76 -1.20 -0.87
CA THR A 51 -4.22 -1.16 -1.04
C THR A 51 -4.92 -1.11 0.31
N ALA A 52 -4.58 -2.01 1.24
CA ALA A 52 -5.18 -2.06 2.57
C ALA A 52 -4.90 -0.78 3.36
N SER A 53 -3.67 -0.28 3.33
CA SER A 53 -3.27 0.93 4.05
C SER A 53 -4.10 2.14 3.61
N PHE A 54 -4.26 2.36 2.30
CA PHE A 54 -5.07 3.48 1.80
C PHE A 54 -6.57 3.30 2.06
N LEU A 55 -7.07 2.07 2.05
CA LEU A 55 -8.45 1.80 2.46
C LEU A 55 -8.68 2.15 3.93
N PHE A 56 -7.80 1.69 4.81
CA PHE A 56 -7.90 1.93 6.25
C PHE A 56 -7.72 3.41 6.60
N MET A 57 -6.75 4.10 5.99
CA MET A 57 -6.63 5.56 6.14
C MET A 57 -7.90 6.30 5.65
N ALA A 58 -8.51 5.85 4.55
CA ALA A 58 -9.75 6.43 4.06
C ALA A 58 -10.94 6.23 5.03
N LYS A 59 -10.97 5.07 5.72
CA LYS A 59 -12.04 4.71 6.67
C LYS A 59 -11.85 5.32 8.06
N ALA A 60 -10.63 5.39 8.57
CA ALA A 60 -10.37 5.79 9.96
C ALA A 60 -10.57 7.29 10.20
N GLN A 61 -10.63 8.11 9.15
CA GLN A 61 -10.89 9.55 9.21
C GLN A 61 -9.88 10.35 10.05
N TYR A 62 -8.69 9.82 10.28
CA TYR A 62 -7.64 10.52 11.01
C TYR A 62 -7.25 11.84 10.34
N GLU A 63 -7.02 12.86 11.17
CA GLU A 63 -6.57 14.18 10.72
C GLU A 63 -5.05 14.35 10.91
N GLU A 64 -4.48 13.59 11.84
CA GLU A 64 -3.07 13.64 12.20
C GLU A 64 -2.21 12.62 11.44
N TYR A 65 -1.03 13.08 11.02
CA TYR A 65 -0.03 12.26 10.34
C TYR A 65 0.41 11.03 11.16
N LYS A 66 0.50 11.16 12.49
CA LYS A 66 0.95 10.08 13.37
C LYS A 66 -0.02 8.90 13.35
N ASP A 67 -1.31 9.17 13.32
CA ASP A 67 -2.33 8.13 13.28
C ASP A 67 -2.32 7.40 11.92
N GLU A 68 -2.08 8.14 10.84
CA GLU A 68 -1.94 7.56 9.50
C GLU A 68 -0.69 6.65 9.39
N LEU A 69 0.40 6.97 10.09
CA LEU A 69 1.56 6.08 10.21
C LEU A 69 1.26 4.80 11.00
N ILE A 70 0.45 4.89 12.07
CA ILE A 70 0.02 3.71 12.83
C ILE A 70 -0.78 2.77 11.93
N VAL A 71 -1.61 3.30 11.01
CA VAL A 71 -2.33 2.47 10.04
C VAL A 71 -1.39 1.73 9.09
N ILE A 72 -0.35 2.39 8.59
CA ILE A 72 0.64 1.76 7.70
C ILE A 72 1.39 0.65 8.45
N LEU A 73 1.89 0.94 9.65
CA LEU A 73 2.57 -0.05 10.49
C LEU A 73 1.65 -1.21 10.87
N GLY A 74 0.42 -0.92 11.25
CA GLY A 74 -0.59 -1.92 11.56
C GLY A 74 -0.92 -2.81 10.36
N SER A 75 -0.94 -2.25 9.15
CA SER A 75 -1.12 -3.03 7.92
C SER A 75 0.07 -3.96 7.68
N VAL A 76 1.30 -3.45 7.75
CA VAL A 76 2.53 -4.26 7.60
C VAL A 76 2.57 -5.39 8.62
N LEU A 77 2.35 -5.09 9.90
CA LEU A 77 2.35 -6.09 10.98
C LEU A 77 1.21 -7.09 10.81
N GLY A 78 0.03 -6.63 10.38
CA GLY A 78 -1.12 -7.49 10.11
C GLY A 78 -0.85 -8.50 9.01
N PHE A 79 -0.25 -8.07 7.89
CA PHE A 79 0.12 -8.97 6.80
C PHE A 79 1.27 -9.91 7.19
N ILE A 80 2.30 -9.44 7.89
CA ILE A 80 3.36 -10.32 8.43
C ILE A 80 2.75 -11.39 9.35
N ALA A 81 1.88 -10.99 10.28
CA ALA A 81 1.21 -11.93 11.18
C ALA A 81 0.33 -12.91 10.40
N TYR A 82 -0.36 -12.45 9.36
CA TYR A 82 -1.16 -13.31 8.48
C TYR A 82 -0.30 -14.40 7.83
N GLU A 83 0.90 -14.07 7.34
CA GLU A 83 1.82 -15.08 6.79
C GLU A 83 2.20 -16.16 7.82
N PHE A 84 2.49 -15.76 9.07
CA PHE A 84 2.76 -16.73 10.14
C PHE A 84 1.53 -17.57 10.51
N ILE A 85 0.32 -17.01 10.41
CA ILE A 85 -0.92 -17.73 10.66
C ILE A 85 -1.17 -18.78 9.56
N GLN A 86 -0.78 -18.51 8.31
CA GLN A 86 -0.95 -19.45 7.20
C GLN A 86 -0.23 -20.79 7.44
N ILE A 87 0.84 -20.83 8.25
CA ILE A 87 1.49 -22.08 8.67
C ILE A 87 0.50 -23.09 9.26
N LYS A 88 -0.57 -22.61 9.91
CA LYS A 88 -1.59 -23.42 10.57
C LYS A 88 -2.89 -23.55 9.78
N LEU A 89 -3.05 -22.82 8.67
CA LEU A 89 -4.27 -22.80 7.86
C LEU A 89 -4.10 -23.63 6.59
N PRO A 90 -5.12 -24.39 6.15
CA PRO A 90 -5.05 -25.20 4.93
C PRO A 90 -5.22 -24.36 3.63
N ILE A 91 -5.00 -23.04 3.69
CA ILE A 91 -5.39 -22.07 2.65
C ILE A 91 -4.17 -21.38 2.03
N GLY A 92 -2.97 -21.55 2.60
CA GLY A 92 -1.75 -20.90 2.13
C GLY A 92 -0.48 -21.54 2.70
N THR A 93 0.67 -21.07 2.25
CA THR A 93 1.99 -21.50 2.71
C THR A 93 2.81 -20.29 3.02
N PHE A 94 3.50 -20.32 4.16
CA PHE A 94 4.45 -19.27 4.52
C PHE A 94 5.55 -19.11 3.45
N ASP A 95 5.67 -17.91 2.88
CA ASP A 95 6.72 -17.55 1.91
C ASP A 95 7.52 -16.32 2.40
N TRP A 96 8.85 -16.43 2.41
CA TRP A 96 9.74 -15.31 2.72
C TRP A 96 9.63 -14.18 1.70
N LYS A 97 9.28 -14.48 0.44
CA LYS A 97 9.03 -13.47 -0.59
C LYS A 97 7.84 -12.59 -0.22
N ASP A 98 6.83 -13.15 0.42
CA ASP A 98 5.65 -12.42 0.87
C ASP A 98 5.97 -11.48 2.03
N ILE A 99 6.86 -11.88 2.95
CA ILE A 99 7.39 -11.00 3.99
C ILE A 99 8.17 -9.83 3.37
N ILE A 100 9.05 -10.10 2.40
CA ILE A 100 9.82 -9.07 1.69
C ILE A 100 8.88 -8.10 0.96
N GLY A 101 7.90 -8.63 0.21
CA GLY A 101 6.90 -7.85 -0.49
C GLY A 101 6.08 -6.98 0.46
N THR A 102 5.72 -7.50 1.63
CA THR A 102 4.98 -6.77 2.67
C THR A 102 5.77 -5.58 3.20
N ILE A 103 7.07 -5.76 3.48
CA ILE A 103 7.96 -4.68 3.94
C ILE A 103 8.13 -3.61 2.86
N ILE A 104 8.37 -4.02 1.60
CA ILE A 104 8.52 -3.10 0.47
C ILE A 104 7.22 -2.31 0.25
N GLY A 105 6.05 -2.97 0.31
CA GLY A 105 4.75 -2.32 0.22
C GLY A 105 4.54 -1.28 1.31
N GLY A 106 4.96 -1.57 2.54
CA GLY A 106 4.95 -0.61 3.66
C GLY A 106 5.80 0.62 3.39
N ILE A 107 7.05 0.42 2.93
CA ILE A 107 7.98 1.51 2.58
C ILE A 107 7.40 2.38 1.45
N ILE A 108 6.90 1.77 0.37
CA ILE A 108 6.29 2.50 -0.75
C ILE A 108 5.09 3.31 -0.26
N THR A 109 4.20 2.71 0.54
CA THR A 109 3.04 3.39 1.12
C THR A 109 3.47 4.60 1.94
N PHE A 110 4.47 4.43 2.81
CA PHE A 110 5.03 5.51 3.62
C PHE A 110 5.58 6.64 2.76
N LEU A 111 6.34 6.34 1.71
CA LEU A 111 6.91 7.36 0.83
C LEU A 111 5.82 8.15 0.07
N ILE A 112 4.82 7.45 -0.47
CA ILE A 112 3.66 8.10 -1.12
C ILE A 112 2.93 8.99 -0.11
N HIS A 113 2.64 8.46 1.07
CA HIS A 113 1.93 9.17 2.12
C HIS A 113 2.67 10.44 2.56
N LYS A 114 3.97 10.33 2.83
CA LYS A 114 4.84 11.46 3.18
C LYS A 114 4.85 12.53 2.10
N PHE A 115 4.98 12.13 0.83
CA PHE A 115 4.95 13.06 -0.31
C PHE A 115 3.62 13.82 -0.39
N LEU A 116 2.49 13.14 -0.19
CA LEU A 116 1.17 13.77 -0.19
C LEU A 116 1.03 14.78 0.94
N MET A 117 1.53 14.48 2.13
CA MET A 117 1.46 15.39 3.28
C MET A 117 2.25 16.67 3.07
N ILE A 118 3.46 16.58 2.52
CA ILE A 118 4.26 17.76 2.14
C ILE A 118 3.48 18.62 1.15
N LYS A 119 2.85 18.00 0.14
CA LYS A 119 2.07 18.73 -0.86
C LYS A 119 0.83 19.41 -0.28
N PHE A 120 0.16 18.79 0.69
CA PHE A 120 -0.99 19.40 1.36
C PHE A 120 -0.55 20.60 2.22
N ASP A 121 0.51 20.46 3.02
CA ASP A 121 1.02 21.55 3.86
C ASP A 121 1.47 22.77 3.03
N LEU A 122 2.18 22.54 1.91
CA LEU A 122 2.57 23.61 0.98
C LEU A 122 1.36 24.32 0.38
N LYS A 123 0.32 23.58 -0.01
CA LYS A 123 -0.90 24.16 -0.57
C LYS A 123 -1.64 25.02 0.45
N ASP A 124 -1.72 24.57 1.69
CA ASP A 124 -2.40 25.30 2.76
C ASP A 124 -1.64 26.59 3.11
N LYS A 125 -0.29 26.57 3.13
CA LYS A 125 0.53 27.77 3.32
C LYS A 125 0.30 28.82 2.23
N ILE A 126 0.37 28.44 0.95
CA ILE A 126 0.14 29.36 -0.19
C ILE A 126 -1.26 29.98 -0.13
N SER A 127 -2.28 29.19 0.25
CA SER A 127 -3.65 29.68 0.33
C SER A 127 -3.87 30.75 1.41
N LYS A 128 -3.12 30.68 2.51
CA LYS A 128 -3.17 31.69 3.58
C LYS A 128 -2.51 33.00 3.12
N THR A 129 -1.34 32.92 2.49
CA THR A 129 -0.61 34.12 2.00
C THR A 129 -1.42 34.94 0.99
N ASN A 130 -2.19 34.30 0.11
CA ASN A 130 -3.03 35.00 -0.89
C ASN A 130 -4.31 35.61 -0.31
N HIS A 131 -4.70 35.27 0.92
CA HIS A 131 -5.86 35.86 1.59
C HIS A 131 -5.48 37.11 2.42
N ASP A 132 -4.19 37.29 2.71
CA ASP A 132 -3.65 38.42 3.49
C ASP A 132 -3.16 39.59 2.59
N THR A 133 -3.33 39.48 1.27
CA THR A 133 -3.03 40.50 0.23
C THR A 133 -4.28 40.97 -0.48
#